data_AF-A0A656Y681-F1
#
_entry.id   AF-A0A656Y681-F1
#
_cell.length_a   1.000
_cell.length_b   1.000
_cell.length_c   1.000
_cell.angle_alpha   90.00
_cell.angle_beta   90.00
_cell.angle_gamma   90.00
#
_symmetry.space_group_name_H-M   'P 1'
#
loop_
_entity.id
_entity.type
_entity.pdbx_description
1 polymer ?
#
loop_
_entity_poly.entity_id
_entity_poly.type
_entity_poly.pdbx_seq_one_letter_code
_entity_poly.pdbx_strand_id
1 'polypeptide(L)'
;MSRSLTRQELLVWRENWSYTDKEQIEAALDVLGEADYYEPTSKGYVGARVAGRVALYVAPGYIYWNSPTWTESLDAHLFAGGFDTGEQDTGTWYCLSTFRARDGSSGPGFDELRAPCPRCFTVPSLTGACYCD
;
A
#
# COMPACT_ATOMS: atom_id res chain seq x y z
N MET A 1 -13.62 -6.23 -11.02
CA MET A 1 -12.45 -6.28 -11.92
C MET A 1 -11.61 -5.06 -11.64
N SER A 2 -10.28 -5.19 -11.62
CA SER A 2 -9.39 -4.04 -11.46
C SER A 2 -9.40 -3.15 -12.71
N ARG A 3 -9.33 -1.84 -12.51
CA ARG A 3 -9.19 -0.85 -13.59
C ARG A 3 -7.71 -0.58 -13.83
N SER A 4 -7.25 -0.64 -15.07
CA SER A 4 -5.90 -0.18 -15.43
C SER A 4 -5.83 1.34 -15.37
N LEU A 5 -4.70 1.86 -14.88
CA LEU A 5 -4.43 3.29 -14.78
C LEU A 5 -3.15 3.64 -15.52
N THR A 6 -3.10 4.85 -16.05
CA THR A 6 -1.86 5.52 -16.44
C THR A 6 -1.19 6.15 -15.22
N ARG A 7 0.09 6.50 -15.36
CA ARG A 7 0.82 7.25 -14.31
C ARG A 7 0.12 8.57 -13.96
N GLN A 8 -0.34 9.31 -14.96
CA GLN A 8 -1.04 10.57 -14.73
C GLN A 8 -2.35 10.37 -13.99
N GLU A 9 -3.13 9.33 -14.32
CA GLU A 9 -4.35 8.98 -13.58
C GLU A 9 -4.06 8.59 -12.12
N LEU A 10 -2.94 7.91 -11.85
CA LEU A 10 -2.49 7.64 -10.48
C LEU A 10 -2.22 8.94 -9.73
N LEU A 11 -1.48 9.88 -10.30
CA LEU A 11 -1.10 11.15 -9.62
C LEU A 11 -2.29 12.08 -9.31
N VAL A 12 -3.40 11.91 -10.03
CA VAL A 12 -4.66 12.62 -9.76
C VAL A 12 -5.72 11.72 -9.11
N TRP A 13 -5.35 10.49 -8.71
CA TRP A 13 -6.27 9.54 -8.09
C TRP A 13 -6.88 10.08 -6.79
N ARG A 14 -6.12 10.91 -6.05
CA ARG A 14 -6.60 11.64 -4.87
C ARG A 14 -6.40 13.14 -5.03
N GLU A 15 -7.49 13.87 -4.84
CA GLU A 15 -7.50 15.34 -4.96
C GLU A 15 -6.80 16.03 -3.79
N ASN A 16 -6.77 15.39 -2.62
CA ASN A 16 -6.25 15.97 -1.38
C ASN A 16 -4.75 15.74 -1.15
N TRP A 17 -4.04 15.10 -2.09
CA TRP A 17 -2.58 15.01 -2.02
C TRP A 17 -1.95 16.38 -2.26
N SER A 18 -1.05 16.74 -1.35
CA SER A 18 -0.23 17.94 -1.49
C SER A 18 0.71 17.84 -2.68
N TYR A 19 1.31 18.97 -3.06
CA TYR A 19 2.36 18.97 -4.08
C TYR A 19 3.52 18.04 -3.70
N THR A 20 3.98 18.10 -2.44
CA THR A 20 5.06 17.24 -1.92
C THR A 20 4.70 15.76 -1.93
N ASP A 21 3.45 15.40 -1.60
CA ASP A 21 3.02 14.00 -1.68
C ASP A 21 3.11 13.48 -3.11
N LYS A 22 2.72 14.31 -4.09
CA LYS A 22 2.81 13.94 -5.50
C LYS A 22 4.25 13.78 -5.96
N GLU A 23 5.17 14.68 -5.54
CA GLU A 23 6.61 14.52 -5.83
C GLU A 23 7.17 13.23 -5.22
N GLN A 24 6.80 12.90 -3.98
CA GLN A 24 7.19 11.65 -3.32
C GLN A 24 6.64 10.42 -4.04
N ILE A 25 5.36 10.47 -4.46
CA ILE A 25 4.75 9.39 -5.25
C ILE A 25 5.47 9.27 -6.61
N GLU A 26 5.73 10.37 -7.31
CA GLU A 26 6.46 10.32 -8.59
C GLU A 26 7.85 9.71 -8.44
N ALA A 27 8.62 10.14 -7.45
CA ALA A 27 9.93 9.56 -7.16
C ALA A 27 9.83 8.05 -6.85
N ALA A 28 8.80 7.65 -6.09
CA ALA A 28 8.53 6.25 -5.79
C ALA A 28 8.14 5.42 -7.03
N LEU A 29 7.52 6.03 -8.04
CA LEU A 29 7.20 5.38 -9.31
C LEU A 29 8.40 5.33 -10.25
N ASP A 30 9.26 6.35 -10.24
CA ASP A 30 10.44 6.44 -11.11
C ASP A 30 11.44 5.31 -10.86
N VAL A 31 11.62 4.90 -9.61
CA VAL A 31 12.53 3.78 -9.27
C VAL A 31 12.05 2.43 -9.83
N LEU A 32 10.77 2.29 -10.20
CA LEU A 32 10.22 1.04 -10.71
C LEU A 32 10.54 0.80 -12.20
N GLY A 33 10.91 1.86 -12.94
CA GLY A 33 11.08 1.79 -14.40
C GLY A 33 9.75 1.56 -15.13
N GLU A 34 9.69 0.56 -16.02
CA GLU A 34 8.46 0.20 -16.72
C GLU A 34 7.51 -0.57 -15.78
N ALA A 35 6.40 0.07 -15.41
CA ALA A 35 5.41 -0.50 -14.50
C ALA A 35 3.97 -0.34 -15.02
N ASP A 36 3.14 -1.36 -14.74
CA ASP A 36 1.70 -1.32 -14.97
C ASP A 36 0.98 -0.86 -13.71
N TYR A 37 0.07 0.11 -13.82
CA TYR A 37 -0.72 0.59 -12.70
C TYR A 37 -2.15 0.08 -12.75
N TYR A 38 -2.70 -0.26 -11.58
CA TYR A 38 -4.06 -0.74 -11.47
C TYR A 38 -4.75 -0.28 -10.18
N GLU A 39 -6.04 0.01 -10.29
CA GLU A 39 -6.94 0.25 -9.17
C GLU A 39 -7.78 -1.02 -8.93
N PRO A 40 -7.73 -1.63 -7.73
CA PRO A 40 -8.59 -2.75 -7.38
C PRO A 40 -10.04 -2.26 -7.17
N THR A 41 -11.00 -3.18 -7.21
CA THR A 41 -12.44 -2.86 -7.03
C THR A 41 -12.74 -2.15 -5.70
N SER A 42 -11.94 -2.39 -4.66
CA SER A 42 -12.10 -1.74 -3.34
C SER A 42 -11.75 -0.25 -3.35
N LYS A 43 -11.01 0.22 -4.36
CA LYS A 43 -10.49 1.60 -4.45
C LYS A 43 -9.71 2.05 -3.21
N GLY A 44 -9.13 1.09 -2.48
CA GLY A 44 -8.37 1.35 -1.26
C GLY A 44 -6.93 1.81 -1.53
N TYR A 45 -6.38 1.49 -2.69
CA TYR A 45 -5.02 1.80 -3.11
C TYR A 45 -4.90 1.76 -4.64
N VAL A 46 -3.79 2.23 -5.18
CA VAL A 46 -3.34 1.93 -6.55
C VAL A 46 -2.10 1.06 -6.48
N GLY A 47 -2.10 -0.08 -7.18
CA GLY A 47 -0.95 -0.98 -7.23
C GLY A 47 -0.10 -0.72 -8.46
N ALA A 48 1.21 -0.86 -8.34
CA ALA A 48 2.17 -0.83 -9.43
C ALA A 48 2.83 -2.21 -9.57
N ARG A 49 2.88 -2.74 -10.81
CA ARG A 49 3.50 -4.03 -11.12
C ARG A 49 4.70 -3.85 -12.03
N VAL A 50 5.79 -4.53 -11.71
CA VAL A 50 6.98 -4.65 -12.56
C VAL A 50 7.10 -6.11 -12.96
N ALA A 51 7.22 -6.39 -14.26
CA ALA A 51 7.27 -7.75 -14.81
C ALA A 51 6.15 -8.68 -14.28
N GLY A 52 4.93 -8.14 -14.14
CA GLY A 52 3.74 -8.87 -13.67
C GLY A 52 3.67 -9.11 -12.16
N ARG A 53 4.65 -8.68 -11.37
CA ARG A 53 4.66 -8.80 -9.90
C ARG A 53 4.40 -7.47 -9.24
N VAL A 54 3.72 -7.46 -8.10
CA VAL A 54 3.45 -6.22 -7.37
C VAL A 54 4.73 -5.71 -6.71
N ALA A 55 5.15 -4.51 -7.09
CA ALA A 55 6.32 -3.85 -6.55
C ALA A 55 5.96 -2.81 -5.49
N LEU A 56 4.84 -2.09 -5.69
CA LEU A 56 4.46 -0.95 -4.85
C LEU A 56 2.94 -0.79 -4.77
N TYR A 57 2.47 -0.28 -3.63
CA TYR A 57 1.11 0.20 -3.42
C TYR A 57 1.14 1.68 -3.02
N VAL A 58 0.26 2.48 -3.63
CA VAL A 58 -0.02 3.86 -3.23
C VAL A 58 -1.40 3.87 -2.57
N ALA A 59 -1.43 4.00 -1.25
CA ALA A 59 -2.64 4.22 -0.48
C ALA A 59 -2.87 5.74 -0.30
N PRO A 60 -4.08 6.18 0.11
CA PRO A 60 -4.36 7.60 0.27
C PRO A 60 -3.44 8.32 1.26
N GLY A 61 -2.85 7.61 2.22
CA GLY A 61 -2.00 8.18 3.27
C GLY A 61 -0.59 7.59 3.34
N TYR A 62 -0.23 6.62 2.51
CA TYR A 62 1.12 6.03 2.56
C TYR A 62 1.49 5.35 1.25
N ILE A 63 2.80 5.17 1.04
CA ILE A 63 3.37 4.35 -0.02
C ILE A 63 3.95 3.10 0.63
N TYR A 64 3.75 1.93 0.03
CA TYR A 64 4.32 0.67 0.49
C TYR A 64 5.09 0.01 -0.65
N TRP A 65 6.35 -0.37 -0.41
CA TRP A 65 7.17 -1.16 -1.30
C TRP A 65 7.24 -2.59 -0.80
N ASN A 66 7.00 -3.54 -1.69
CA ASN A 66 7.01 -4.96 -1.38
C ASN A 66 8.43 -5.58 -1.39
N SER A 67 9.45 -4.76 -1.60
CA SER A 67 10.87 -5.14 -1.53
C SER A 67 11.71 -3.91 -1.16
N PRO A 68 12.64 -4.02 -0.20
CA PRO A 68 13.51 -2.91 0.20
C PRO A 68 14.42 -2.43 -0.93
N THR A 69 14.70 -3.27 -1.93
CA THR A 69 15.52 -2.93 -3.11
C THR A 69 15.03 -1.68 -3.85
N TRP A 70 13.72 -1.43 -3.85
CA TRP A 70 13.13 -0.24 -4.49
C TRP A 70 13.39 1.05 -3.70
N THR A 71 13.66 0.93 -2.40
CA THR A 71 13.91 2.09 -1.52
C THR A 71 15.37 2.53 -1.51
N GLU A 72 16.30 1.65 -1.93
CA GLU A 72 17.75 1.93 -1.94
C GLU A 72 18.14 3.08 -2.90
N SER A 73 17.34 3.29 -3.94
CA SER A 73 17.59 4.32 -4.97
C SER A 73 16.76 5.59 -4.79
N LEU A 74 15.96 5.69 -3.70
CA LEU A 74 15.15 6.87 -3.44
C LEU A 74 16.00 8.03 -2.91
N ASP A 75 15.67 9.24 -3.33
CA ASP A 75 16.30 10.45 -2.79
C ASP A 75 15.91 10.64 -1.31
N ALA A 76 16.88 10.44 -0.42
CA ALA A 76 16.69 10.58 1.01
C ALA A 76 16.18 11.97 1.43
N HIS A 77 16.41 13.02 0.62
CA HIS A 77 15.89 14.36 0.91
C HIS A 77 14.37 14.46 0.73
N LEU A 78 13.79 13.74 -0.23
CA LEU A 78 12.34 13.71 -0.45
C LEU A 78 11.62 12.87 0.61
N PHE A 79 12.32 11.89 1.18
CA PHE A 79 11.80 10.94 2.18
C PHE A 79 12.38 11.20 3.58
N ALA A 80 12.57 12.48 3.95
CA ALA A 80 13.19 12.88 5.22
C ALA A 80 12.41 12.43 6.48
N GLY A 81 11.13 12.04 6.33
CA GLY A 81 10.33 11.44 7.40
C GLY A 81 10.81 10.06 7.85
N GLY A 82 11.72 9.45 7.09
CA GLY A 82 12.19 8.08 7.32
C GLY A 82 11.20 7.05 6.80
N PHE A 83 11.70 5.82 6.65
CA PHE A 83 10.89 4.68 6.25
C PHE A 83 10.59 3.81 7.46
N ASP A 84 9.37 3.30 7.52
CA ASP A 84 8.97 2.31 8.50
C ASP A 84 9.07 0.91 7.87
N THR A 85 9.62 -0.04 8.60
CA THR A 85 9.61 -1.45 8.20
C THR A 85 8.32 -2.11 8.66
N GLY A 86 7.71 -2.94 7.82
CA GLY A 86 6.60 -3.78 8.25
C GLY A 86 7.04 -4.76 9.34
N GLU A 87 6.15 -5.13 10.27
CA GLU A 87 6.44 -6.04 11.40
C GLU A 87 7.01 -7.42 11.00
N GLN A 88 6.94 -7.80 9.72
CA GLN A 88 7.45 -9.06 9.19
C GLN A 88 8.62 -8.90 8.20
N ASP A 89 9.20 -7.70 8.09
CA ASP A 89 10.38 -7.42 7.24
C ASP A 89 10.17 -7.72 5.74
N THR A 90 8.91 -7.85 5.30
CA THR A 90 8.54 -8.17 3.91
C THR A 90 8.38 -6.93 3.04
N GLY A 91 8.48 -5.73 3.61
CA GLY A 91 8.36 -4.49 2.88
C GLY A 91 8.59 -3.26 3.75
N THR A 92 8.69 -2.14 3.04
CA THR A 92 9.00 -0.83 3.59
C THR A 92 7.84 0.09 3.26
N TRP A 93 7.49 1.03 4.14
CA TRP A 93 6.46 2.01 3.85
C TRP A 93 6.83 3.41 4.30
N TYR A 94 6.15 4.40 3.72
CA TYR A 94 6.38 5.81 3.96
C TYR A 94 5.05 6.54 4.11
N CYS A 95 4.92 7.33 5.17
CA CYS A 95 3.73 8.14 5.44
C CYS A 95 3.66 9.36 4.52
N LEU A 96 2.53 9.55 3.85
CA LEU A 96 2.20 10.80 3.17
C LEU A 96 1.59 11.80 4.16
N SER A 97 1.48 13.07 3.76
CA SER A 97 0.92 14.13 4.61
C SER A 97 -0.53 13.88 5.04
N THR A 98 -1.26 13.10 4.24
CA THR A 98 -2.64 12.68 4.46
C THR A 98 -2.77 11.42 5.33
N PHE A 99 -1.65 10.88 5.82
CA PHE A 99 -1.66 9.74 6.73
C PHE A 99 -2.51 10.05 7.96
N ARG A 100 -3.41 9.12 8.27
CA ARG A 100 -4.16 9.14 9.51
C ARG A 100 -3.90 7.84 10.22
N ALA A 101 -3.14 7.93 11.31
CA ALA A 101 -3.10 6.86 12.29
C ALA A 101 -4.54 6.59 12.73
N ARG A 102 -4.95 5.32 12.77
CA ARG A 102 -6.23 5.00 13.40
C ARG A 102 -6.01 5.17 14.90
N ASP A 103 -6.85 5.95 15.57
CA ASP A 103 -6.81 6.05 17.03
C ASP A 103 -6.95 4.63 17.61
N GLY A 104 -5.87 4.15 18.24
CA GLY A 104 -5.76 2.77 18.75
C GLY A 104 -4.87 1.81 17.93
N SER A 105 -4.21 2.26 16.86
CA SER A 105 -3.35 1.41 16.02
C SER A 105 -1.87 1.77 16.17
N SER A 106 -1.15 0.98 16.96
CA SER A 106 0.26 0.66 16.62
C SER A 106 0.22 -0.12 15.31
N GLY A 107 0.55 0.51 14.18
CA GLY A 107 0.58 -0.12 12.85
C GLY A 107 -0.79 -0.54 12.28
N PRO A 108 -0.86 -0.99 11.01
CA PRO A 108 -2.08 -1.54 10.43
C PRO A 108 -2.44 -2.86 11.13
N GLY A 109 -3.18 -2.75 12.24
CA GLY A 109 -3.85 -3.88 12.86
C GLY A 109 -4.78 -4.53 11.84
N PHE A 110 -4.50 -5.79 11.54
CA PHE A 110 -5.24 -6.70 10.68
C PHE A 110 -6.65 -6.99 11.23
N ASP A 111 -7.49 -5.96 11.29
CA ASP A 111 -8.94 -6.09 11.26
C ASP A 111 -9.43 -6.46 9.84
N GLU A 112 -8.58 -7.12 9.04
CA GLU A 112 -9.00 -8.10 8.05
C GLU A 112 -9.39 -9.40 8.76
N LEU A 113 -10.42 -9.27 9.60
CA LEU A 113 -11.32 -10.26 10.20
C LEU A 113 -12.03 -11.14 9.14
N ARG A 114 -11.35 -11.54 8.06
CA ARG A 114 -11.91 -12.32 6.95
C ARG A 114 -11.01 -13.41 6.38
N ALA A 115 -9.90 -13.74 7.04
CA ALA A 115 -9.16 -14.94 6.68
C ALA A 115 -10.06 -16.17 6.90
N PRO A 116 -10.28 -17.02 5.88
CA PRO A 116 -11.08 -18.23 6.04
C PRO A 116 -10.42 -19.15 7.07
N CYS A 117 -11.22 -19.75 7.97
CA CYS A 117 -10.71 -20.64 8.99
C CYS A 117 -9.85 -21.75 8.35
N PRO A 118 -8.62 -22.01 8.80
CA PRO A 118 -7.70 -22.94 8.14
C PRO A 118 -8.19 -24.40 8.15
N ARG A 119 -9.25 -24.72 8.92
CA ARG A 119 -9.80 -26.07 9.05
C ARG A 119 -11.04 -26.31 8.19
N CYS A 120 -11.90 -25.31 7.98
CA CYS A 120 -13.16 -25.45 7.24
C CYS A 120 -13.33 -24.46 6.07
N PHE A 121 -12.38 -23.54 5.90
CA PHE A 121 -12.33 -22.52 4.85
C PHE A 121 -13.53 -21.56 4.78
N THR A 122 -14.38 -21.52 5.81
CA THR A 122 -15.48 -20.54 5.94
C THR A 122 -15.02 -19.29 6.68
N VAL A 123 -15.57 -18.12 6.28
CA VAL A 123 -15.31 -16.84 6.95
C VAL A 123 -16.13 -16.78 8.23
N PRO A 124 -15.52 -16.58 9.43
CA PRO A 124 -16.27 -16.44 10.67
C PRO A 124 -17.19 -15.22 10.61
N SER A 125 -18.42 -15.35 11.11
CA SER A 125 -19.28 -14.19 11.31
C SER A 125 -18.74 -13.31 12.45
N LEU A 126 -19.29 -12.10 12.60
CA LEU A 126 -18.80 -10.92 13.36
C LEU A 126 -18.18 -11.17 14.76
N THR A 127 -18.35 -12.33 15.37
CA THR A 127 -17.85 -12.72 16.70
C THR A 127 -16.42 -13.28 16.70
N GLY A 128 -15.81 -13.51 15.54
CA GLY A 128 -14.37 -13.84 15.45
C GLY A 128 -13.97 -15.28 15.85
N ALA A 129 -14.93 -16.19 16.05
CA ALA A 129 -14.66 -17.60 16.36
C ALA A 129 -15.37 -18.55 15.37
N CYS A 130 -14.66 -19.55 14.82
CA CYS A 130 -15.27 -20.70 14.15
C CYS A 130 -15.51 -21.83 15.15
N TYR A 131 -16.75 -22.32 15.28
CA TYR A 131 -17.12 -23.46 16.13
C TYR A 131 -17.14 -24.77 15.34
N CYS A 132 -16.09 -24.99 14.58
CA CYS A 132 -15.92 -26.21 13.79
C CYS A 132 -15.23 -27.27 14.68
N ASP A 133 -15.98 -28.27 15.16
CA ASP A 133 -15.48 -29.44 15.93
C ASP A 133 -14.33 -30.17 15.21
#